data_AF-A0A0F8XNC1-F1
#
_entry.id   AF-A0A0F8XNC1-F1
#
_cell.length_a   1.000
_cell.length_b   1.000
_cell.length_c   1.000
_cell.angle_alpha   90.00
_cell.angle_beta   90.00
_cell.angle_gamma   90.00
#
_symmetry.space_group_name_H-M   'P 1'
#
loop_
_entity.id
_entity.type
_entity.pdbx_description
1 polymer ?
#
loop_
_entity_poly.entity_id
_entity_poly.type
_entity_poly.pdbx_seq_one_letter_code
_entity_poly.pdbx_strand_id
1 'polypeptide(L)'
;EDVYQMVADSVEDALMNRSGYPTDDGMWAGIWRCKVSRKICKQPTMTYTYSATVTGMRDQIVNALRDLDTKARSMGKPSYLDFTGRVQDNRAAASYLAPIVRKAIASRMTKAAEAMAFLQKVARVYSKTGLPLRWMTPLGVPVVQYYPSSTSELKNVFINGQRHRLKITVAAKNRQNKKRAASGVSPNFVHSMDSTHLLWTVLESATTHDIFDFSMIHDSFGTHATGCDLLAATARETFILLYDADRLAGFLEDIKDLLIKVKRPDLIEELPPVPEFGTFDIETVRDSDYFFA
;
A
#
# COMPACT_ATOMS: atom_id res chain seq x y z
N GLU A 1 -16.45 3.91 10.44
CA GLU A 1 -16.02 5.08 9.63
C GLU A 1 -15.76 4.66 8.18
N ASP A 2 -15.82 5.59 7.22
CA ASP A 2 -15.46 5.31 5.81
C ASP A 2 -14.27 6.18 5.37
N VAL A 3 -13.07 5.63 5.49
CA VAL A 3 -11.82 6.31 5.15
C VAL A 3 -11.79 6.81 3.69
N TYR A 4 -12.44 6.10 2.77
CA TYR A 4 -12.46 6.45 1.35
C TYR A 4 -13.31 7.70 1.09
N GLN A 5 -14.43 7.82 1.80
CA GLN A 5 -15.28 9.00 1.74
C GLN A 5 -14.58 10.20 2.39
N MET A 6 -13.97 10.03 3.56
CA MET A 6 -13.22 11.10 4.24
C MET A 6 -12.07 11.66 3.37
N VAL A 7 -11.37 10.79 2.62
CA VAL A 7 -10.36 11.23 1.65
C VAL A 7 -11.01 12.00 0.50
N ALA A 8 -12.15 11.54 -0.04
CA ALA A 8 -12.86 12.24 -1.09
C ALA A 8 -13.29 13.66 -0.64
N ASP A 9 -13.83 13.79 0.57
CA ASP A 9 -14.25 15.07 1.14
C ASP A 9 -13.06 16.03 1.30
N SER A 10 -11.93 15.51 1.80
CA SER A 10 -10.69 16.31 1.95
C SER A 10 -10.13 16.78 0.61
N VAL A 11 -10.33 16.00 -0.46
CA VAL A 11 -9.93 16.39 -1.81
C VAL A 11 -10.87 17.45 -2.36
N GLU A 12 -12.18 17.33 -2.15
CA GLU A 12 -13.16 18.36 -2.54
C GLU A 12 -12.86 19.70 -1.86
N ASP A 13 -12.59 19.71 -0.56
CA ASP A 13 -12.20 20.93 0.16
C ASP A 13 -10.94 21.58 -0.44
N ALA A 14 -9.96 20.76 -0.82
CA ALA A 14 -8.74 21.23 -1.46
C ALA A 14 -8.99 21.80 -2.88
N LEU A 15 -10.00 21.30 -3.59
CA LEU A 15 -10.40 21.78 -4.92
C LEU A 15 -11.25 23.06 -4.84
N MET A 16 -12.13 23.18 -3.84
CA MET A 16 -12.94 24.39 -3.65
C MET A 16 -12.07 25.64 -3.51
N ASN A 17 -10.99 25.53 -2.73
CA ASN A 17 -10.01 26.60 -2.50
C ASN A 17 -9.19 26.99 -3.75
N ARG A 18 -9.19 26.15 -4.79
CA ARG A 18 -8.46 26.37 -6.06
C ARG A 18 -9.37 26.78 -7.21
N SER A 19 -10.66 26.47 -7.09
CA SER A 19 -11.65 26.78 -8.12
C SER A 19 -11.94 28.28 -8.20
N GLY A 20 -12.16 28.81 -9.41
CA GLY A 20 -12.58 30.21 -9.63
C GLY A 20 -11.47 31.18 -10.06
N TYR A 21 -10.21 30.73 -10.12
CA TYR A 21 -9.11 31.53 -10.68
C TYR A 21 -8.94 31.24 -12.18
N PRO A 22 -8.67 32.25 -13.04
CA PRO A 22 -8.45 32.07 -14.48
C PRO A 22 -7.03 31.53 -14.75
N THR A 23 -6.72 30.37 -14.19
CA THR A 23 -5.45 29.65 -14.33
C THR A 23 -5.71 28.21 -14.76
N ASP A 24 -4.71 27.54 -15.29
CA ASP A 24 -4.82 26.10 -15.62
C ASP A 24 -5.21 25.27 -14.39
N ASP A 25 -4.70 25.60 -13.19
CA ASP A 25 -5.07 24.95 -11.93
C ASP A 25 -6.55 25.19 -11.60
N GLY A 26 -7.03 26.42 -11.73
CA GLY A 26 -8.44 26.75 -11.49
C GLY A 26 -9.41 26.10 -12.47
N MET A 27 -9.00 25.93 -13.74
CA MET A 27 -9.78 25.21 -14.75
C MET A 27 -9.89 23.71 -14.38
N TRP A 28 -8.78 23.05 -14.07
CA TRP A 28 -8.79 21.64 -13.68
C TRP A 28 -9.52 21.41 -12.35
N ALA A 29 -9.36 22.32 -11.38
CA ALA A 29 -10.11 22.29 -10.13
C ALA A 29 -11.62 22.40 -10.39
N GLY A 30 -12.03 23.29 -11.29
CA GLY A 30 -13.43 23.44 -11.71
C GLY A 30 -14.01 22.18 -12.36
N ILE A 31 -13.22 21.45 -13.16
CA ILE A 31 -13.65 20.18 -13.78
C ILE A 31 -13.93 19.10 -12.74
N TRP A 32 -13.11 19.03 -11.69
CA TRP A 32 -13.22 18.01 -10.64
C TRP A 32 -14.16 18.36 -9.50
N ARG A 33 -14.46 19.65 -9.31
CA ARG A 33 -15.31 20.14 -8.22
C ARG A 33 -16.68 19.46 -8.26
N CYS A 34 -17.11 18.97 -7.09
CA CYS A 34 -18.35 18.21 -6.90
C CYS A 34 -18.41 16.88 -7.70
N LYS A 35 -17.27 16.40 -8.21
CA LYS A 35 -17.15 15.15 -8.98
C LYS A 35 -16.15 14.17 -8.36
N VAL A 36 -15.49 14.51 -7.26
CA VAL A 36 -14.67 13.57 -6.52
C VAL A 36 -15.58 12.73 -5.64
N SER A 37 -15.56 11.42 -5.87
CA SER A 37 -16.40 10.47 -5.15
C SER A 37 -15.57 9.42 -4.45
N ARG A 38 -16.18 8.75 -3.46
CA ARG A 38 -15.64 7.55 -2.81
C ARG A 38 -15.06 6.56 -3.82
N LYS A 39 -15.75 6.34 -4.97
CA LYS A 39 -15.30 5.38 -6.00
C LYS A 39 -13.94 5.76 -6.59
N ILE A 40 -13.69 7.06 -6.81
CA ILE A 40 -12.43 7.57 -7.36
C ILE A 40 -11.30 7.46 -6.32
N CYS A 41 -11.59 7.75 -5.05
CA CYS A 41 -10.59 7.74 -3.98
C CYS A 41 -10.33 6.35 -3.39
N LYS A 42 -11.23 5.38 -3.56
CA LYS A 42 -11.14 4.04 -2.95
C LYS A 42 -9.81 3.35 -3.27
N GLN A 43 -9.53 3.09 -4.54
CA GLN A 43 -8.34 2.32 -4.94
C GLN A 43 -7.01 3.06 -4.64
N PRO A 44 -6.90 4.38 -4.88
CA PRO A 44 -5.74 5.15 -4.42
C PRO A 44 -5.49 5.07 -2.91
N THR A 45 -6.56 5.14 -2.11
CA THR A 45 -6.47 5.06 -0.64
C THR A 45 -6.04 3.66 -0.19
N MET A 46 -6.69 2.61 -0.71
CA MET A 46 -6.35 1.20 -0.41
C MET A 46 -4.90 0.87 -0.75
N THR A 47 -4.34 1.46 -1.79
CA THR A 47 -2.98 1.12 -2.27
C THR A 47 -1.88 2.02 -1.72
N TYR A 48 -2.22 3.05 -0.95
CA TYR A 48 -1.25 4.02 -0.44
C TYR A 48 -0.22 3.39 0.51
N THR A 49 -0.68 2.60 1.49
CA THR A 49 0.17 1.88 2.46
C THR A 49 1.07 0.84 1.77
N TYR A 50 0.68 0.39 0.58
CA TYR A 50 1.49 -0.44 -0.31
C TYR A 50 2.43 0.35 -1.22
N SER A 51 2.77 1.59 -0.83
CA SER A 51 3.70 2.47 -1.55
C SER A 51 3.26 2.83 -2.97
N ALA A 52 1.95 2.92 -3.24
CA ALA A 52 1.45 3.41 -4.51
C ALA A 52 2.02 4.80 -4.86
N THR A 53 2.58 4.89 -6.06
CA THR A 53 3.13 6.15 -6.59
C THR A 53 2.02 7.01 -7.18
N VAL A 54 2.28 8.31 -7.37
CA VAL A 54 1.36 9.23 -8.07
C VAL A 54 1.00 8.68 -9.46
N THR A 55 1.97 8.10 -10.17
CA THR A 55 1.72 7.45 -11.47
C THR A 55 0.76 6.27 -11.36
N GLY A 56 0.93 5.42 -10.34
CA GLY A 56 0.02 4.30 -10.08
C GLY A 56 -1.38 4.79 -9.73
N MET A 57 -1.50 5.80 -8.86
CA MET A 57 -2.78 6.41 -8.50
C MET A 57 -3.48 7.05 -9.69
N ARG A 58 -2.75 7.72 -10.59
CA ARG A 58 -3.31 8.22 -11.84
C ARG A 58 -3.95 7.10 -12.64
N ASP A 59 -3.25 5.99 -12.85
CA ASP A 59 -3.77 4.89 -13.67
C ASP A 59 -5.01 4.23 -13.01
N GLN A 60 -5.06 4.18 -11.67
CA GLN A 60 -6.25 3.78 -10.92
C GLN A 60 -7.43 4.74 -11.11
N ILE A 61 -7.18 6.06 -11.02
CA ILE A 61 -8.21 7.08 -11.26
C ILE A 61 -8.72 7.01 -12.71
N VAL A 62 -7.83 6.79 -13.69
CA VAL A 62 -8.23 6.59 -15.10
C VAL A 62 -9.16 5.40 -15.24
N ASN A 63 -8.87 4.28 -14.58
CA ASN A 63 -9.74 3.10 -14.62
C ASN A 63 -11.10 3.38 -13.95
N ALA A 64 -11.10 4.06 -12.79
CA ALA A 64 -12.34 4.47 -12.14
C ALA A 64 -13.21 5.38 -13.03
N LEU A 65 -12.58 6.33 -13.75
CA LEU A 65 -13.25 7.18 -14.72
C LEU A 65 -13.81 6.39 -15.90
N ARG A 66 -13.08 5.40 -16.43
CA ARG A 66 -13.57 4.52 -17.51
C ARG A 66 -14.84 3.76 -17.11
N ASP A 67 -14.90 3.25 -15.88
CA ASP A 67 -16.10 2.59 -15.38
C ASP A 67 -17.27 3.57 -15.24
N LEU A 68 -17.01 4.79 -14.75
CA LEU A 68 -18.01 5.84 -14.60
C LEU A 68 -18.55 6.30 -15.97
N ASP A 69 -17.68 6.46 -16.96
CA ASP A 69 -18.06 6.79 -18.33
C ASP A 69 -18.88 5.67 -18.97
N THR A 70 -18.51 4.41 -18.75
CA THR A 70 -19.25 3.25 -19.26
C THR A 70 -20.68 3.23 -18.69
N LYS A 71 -20.81 3.49 -17.38
CA LYS A 71 -22.11 3.59 -16.72
C LYS A 71 -22.91 4.81 -17.20
N ALA A 72 -22.27 5.95 -17.44
CA ALA A 72 -22.95 7.12 -17.95
C ALA A 72 -23.51 6.89 -19.37
N ARG A 73 -22.70 6.27 -20.24
CA ARG A 73 -23.10 5.91 -21.61
C ARG A 73 -24.26 4.93 -21.65
N SER A 74 -24.29 3.92 -20.77
CA SER A 74 -25.42 2.98 -20.72
C SER A 74 -26.74 3.64 -20.29
N MET A 75 -26.67 4.81 -19.64
CA MET A 75 -27.83 5.62 -19.26
C MET A 75 -28.12 6.76 -20.26
N GLY A 76 -27.43 6.81 -21.41
CA GLY A 76 -27.56 7.91 -22.38
C GLY A 76 -27.04 9.27 -21.88
N LYS A 77 -26.20 9.29 -20.84
CA LYS A 77 -25.60 10.50 -20.27
C LYS A 77 -24.20 10.75 -20.86
N PRO A 78 -23.73 12.01 -20.89
CA PRO A 78 -22.36 12.32 -21.29
C PRO A 78 -21.32 11.69 -20.33
N SER A 79 -20.05 11.65 -20.74
CA SER A 79 -18.94 11.17 -19.89
C SER A 79 -18.92 11.88 -18.53
N TYR A 80 -18.42 11.21 -17.51
CA TYR A 80 -18.51 11.64 -16.10
C TYR A 80 -17.92 13.05 -15.87
N LEU A 81 -16.78 13.33 -16.50
CA LEU A 81 -16.09 14.63 -16.39
C LEU A 81 -16.53 15.66 -17.42
N ASP A 82 -17.47 15.36 -18.31
CA ASP A 82 -17.99 16.37 -19.24
C ASP A 82 -18.68 17.49 -18.42
N PHE A 83 -18.18 18.71 -18.55
CA PHE A 83 -18.64 19.88 -17.80
C PHE A 83 -18.99 21.07 -18.70
N THR A 84 -18.80 20.96 -20.02
CA THR A 84 -19.00 22.10 -20.94
C THR A 84 -19.32 21.67 -22.39
N GLY A 85 -19.74 20.42 -22.61
CA GLY A 85 -19.91 19.87 -23.96
C GLY A 85 -18.57 19.55 -24.64
N ARG A 86 -17.51 19.35 -23.84
CA ARG A 86 -16.18 18.96 -24.29
C ARG A 86 -15.74 17.72 -23.52
N VAL A 87 -15.50 16.64 -24.27
CA VAL A 87 -14.92 15.42 -23.73
C VAL A 87 -13.54 15.73 -23.17
N GLN A 88 -13.38 15.56 -21.86
CA GLN A 88 -12.10 15.75 -21.19
C GLN A 88 -11.22 14.51 -21.38
N ASP A 89 -9.91 14.72 -21.52
CA ASP A 89 -8.96 13.60 -21.45
C ASP A 89 -8.86 13.10 -20.01
N ASN A 90 -9.45 11.92 -19.76
CA ASN A 90 -9.40 11.26 -18.45
C ASN A 90 -7.96 11.10 -17.92
N ARG A 91 -6.97 10.95 -18.80
CA ARG A 91 -5.57 10.83 -18.37
C ARG A 91 -5.02 12.17 -17.87
N ALA A 92 -5.33 13.27 -18.55
CA ALA A 92 -4.96 14.61 -18.11
C ALA A 92 -5.67 14.95 -16.79
N ALA A 93 -6.98 14.72 -16.71
CA ALA A 93 -7.77 14.94 -15.50
C ALA A 93 -7.24 14.12 -14.30
N ALA A 94 -6.95 12.83 -14.51
CA ALA A 94 -6.37 11.98 -13.48
C ALA A 94 -4.95 12.41 -13.07
N SER A 95 -4.16 12.94 -14.00
CA SER A 95 -2.80 13.43 -13.70
C SER A 95 -2.82 14.66 -12.80
N TYR A 96 -3.84 15.50 -12.94
CA TYR A 96 -4.11 16.62 -12.05
C TYR A 96 -4.55 16.16 -10.65
N LEU A 97 -5.50 15.21 -10.59
CA LEU A 97 -6.11 14.80 -9.32
C LEU A 97 -5.19 13.91 -8.47
N ALA A 98 -4.41 13.01 -9.08
CA ALA A 98 -3.56 12.05 -8.39
C ALA A 98 -2.64 12.63 -7.30
N PRO A 99 -1.87 13.72 -7.53
CA PRO A 99 -1.05 14.31 -6.47
C PRO A 99 -1.88 14.92 -5.32
N ILE A 100 -3.07 15.46 -5.62
CA ILE A 100 -3.97 16.02 -4.60
C ILE A 100 -4.53 14.89 -3.72
N VAL A 101 -5.03 13.82 -4.34
CA VAL A 101 -5.50 12.62 -3.64
C VAL A 101 -4.40 12.01 -2.77
N ARG A 102 -3.19 11.87 -3.32
CA ARG A 102 -2.05 11.35 -2.55
C ARG A 102 -1.72 12.21 -1.33
N LYS A 103 -1.78 13.54 -1.48
CA LYS A 103 -1.55 14.48 -0.38
C LYS A 103 -2.66 14.37 0.68
N ALA A 104 -3.92 14.28 0.26
CA ALA A 104 -5.07 14.12 1.16
C ALA A 104 -4.99 12.82 1.97
N ILE A 105 -4.61 11.70 1.33
CA ILE A 105 -4.38 10.43 2.04
C ILE A 105 -3.25 10.57 3.06
N ALA A 106 -2.11 11.14 2.65
CA ALA A 106 -0.96 11.34 3.54
C ALA A 106 -1.28 12.22 4.75
N SER A 107 -2.11 13.26 4.60
CA SER A 107 -2.54 14.12 5.70
C SER A 107 -3.55 13.46 6.63
N ARG A 108 -4.35 12.50 6.14
CA ARG A 108 -5.31 11.75 6.97
C ARG A 108 -4.65 10.58 7.69
N MET A 109 -3.65 9.97 7.08
CA MET A 109 -2.95 8.78 7.60
C MET A 109 -1.48 9.12 7.90
N THR A 110 -1.24 10.15 8.71
CA THR A 110 0.11 10.69 8.99
C THR A 110 1.04 9.63 9.58
N LYS A 111 0.59 8.89 10.59
CA LYS A 111 1.39 7.81 11.22
C LYS A 111 1.74 6.68 10.25
N ALA A 112 0.81 6.30 9.36
CA ALA A 112 1.11 5.31 8.31
C ALA A 112 2.13 5.85 7.28
N ALA A 113 2.04 7.15 6.94
CA ALA A 113 3.00 7.80 6.05
C ALA A 113 4.40 7.89 6.68
N GLU A 114 4.50 8.20 7.97
CA GLU A 114 5.74 8.22 8.76
C GLU A 114 6.39 6.84 8.82
N ALA A 115 5.63 5.80 9.18
CA ALA A 115 6.12 4.42 9.23
C ALA A 115 6.62 3.92 7.87
N MET A 116 5.86 4.19 6.80
CA MET A 116 6.29 3.87 5.44
C MET A 116 7.59 4.62 5.08
N ALA A 117 7.70 5.91 5.37
CA ALA A 117 8.91 6.68 5.08
C ALA A 117 10.14 6.15 5.84
N PHE A 118 9.95 5.77 7.10
CA PHE A 118 10.95 5.10 7.94
C PHE A 118 11.42 3.80 7.29
N LEU A 119 10.52 2.86 6.98
CA LEU A 119 10.84 1.57 6.37
C LEU A 119 11.59 1.75 5.03
N GLN A 120 11.11 2.66 4.18
CA GLN A 120 11.76 2.96 2.91
C GLN A 120 13.17 3.53 3.09
N LYS A 121 13.40 4.38 4.10
CA LYS A 121 14.74 4.94 4.38
C LYS A 121 15.68 3.86 4.91
N VAL A 122 15.23 3.01 5.83
CA VAL A 122 16.01 1.84 6.29
C VAL A 122 16.41 0.94 5.11
N ALA A 123 15.46 0.60 4.23
CA ALA A 123 15.74 -0.22 3.05
C ALA A 123 16.74 0.44 2.08
N ARG A 124 16.71 1.78 1.92
CA ARG A 124 17.69 2.52 1.11
C ARG A 124 19.10 2.43 1.70
N VAL A 125 19.23 2.58 3.02
CA VAL A 125 20.51 2.46 3.73
C VAL A 125 21.05 1.04 3.59
N TYR A 126 20.24 0.02 3.92
CA TYR A 126 20.65 -1.38 3.82
C TYR A 126 21.00 -1.80 2.37
N SER A 127 20.29 -1.25 1.37
CA SER A 127 20.58 -1.50 -0.05
C SER A 127 22.00 -1.07 -0.49
N LYS A 128 22.73 -0.28 0.29
CA LYS A 128 24.14 0.04 0.04
C LYS A 128 25.06 -1.17 0.20
N THR A 129 24.64 -2.20 0.92
CA THR A 129 25.37 -3.47 1.04
C THR A 129 25.31 -4.32 -0.24
N GLY A 130 24.31 -4.08 -1.10
CA GLY A 130 24.05 -4.90 -2.29
C GLY A 130 23.38 -6.24 -2.00
N LEU A 131 23.04 -6.52 -0.74
CA LEU A 131 22.41 -7.75 -0.28
C LEU A 131 20.88 -7.58 -0.09
N PRO A 132 20.10 -8.67 -0.16
CA PRO A 132 18.67 -8.60 0.10
C PRO A 132 18.39 -8.27 1.58
N LEU A 133 17.40 -7.40 1.79
CA LEU A 133 16.89 -7.06 3.11
C LEU A 133 16.17 -8.29 3.70
N ARG A 134 16.34 -8.54 4.99
CA ARG A 134 15.63 -9.61 5.70
C ARG A 134 15.22 -9.16 7.10
N TRP A 135 14.15 -9.73 7.62
CA TRP A 135 13.69 -9.55 9.00
C TRP A 135 12.96 -10.80 9.45
N MET A 136 12.76 -10.94 10.76
CA MET A 136 11.97 -12.02 11.34
C MET A 136 10.57 -11.53 11.66
N THR A 137 9.54 -12.32 11.32
CA THR A 137 8.20 -12.08 11.86
C THR A 137 8.11 -12.54 13.32
N PRO A 138 7.12 -12.08 14.10
CA PRO A 138 6.89 -12.59 15.46
C PRO A 138 6.62 -14.10 15.53
N LEU A 139 6.23 -14.73 14.42
CA LEU A 139 6.13 -16.19 14.28
C LEU A 139 7.48 -16.92 14.13
N GLY A 140 8.59 -16.18 14.04
CA GLY A 140 9.90 -16.77 13.72
C GLY A 140 10.06 -17.14 12.25
N VAL A 141 9.25 -16.57 11.34
CA VAL A 141 9.40 -16.78 9.90
C VAL A 141 10.35 -15.74 9.31
N PRO A 142 11.46 -16.13 8.66
CA PRO A 142 12.34 -15.19 7.99
C PRO A 142 11.72 -14.67 6.70
N VAL A 143 11.55 -13.35 6.59
CA VAL A 143 11.15 -12.71 5.34
C VAL A 143 12.39 -12.19 4.63
N VAL A 144 12.55 -12.53 3.35
CA VAL A 144 13.68 -12.09 2.52
C VAL A 144 13.17 -11.33 1.31
N GLN A 145 13.52 -10.06 1.22
CA GLN A 145 13.17 -9.20 0.10
C GLN A 145 14.28 -9.25 -0.96
N TYR A 146 14.12 -10.14 -1.94
CA TYR A 146 15.06 -10.34 -3.04
C TYR A 146 14.55 -9.68 -4.34
N TYR A 147 15.11 -8.51 -4.66
CA TYR A 147 14.88 -7.81 -5.92
C TYR A 147 16.18 -7.69 -6.71
N PRO A 148 16.61 -8.71 -7.47
CA PRO A 148 17.82 -8.61 -8.26
C PRO A 148 17.69 -7.50 -9.30
N SER A 149 18.77 -6.75 -9.50
CA SER A 149 18.93 -5.93 -10.70
C SER A 149 18.95 -6.85 -11.90
N SER A 150 18.44 -6.39 -13.04
CA SER A 150 18.41 -7.19 -14.26
C SER A 150 18.95 -6.38 -15.43
N THR A 151 19.72 -7.03 -16.29
CA THR A 151 20.09 -6.50 -17.59
C THR A 151 19.19 -7.16 -18.64
N SER A 152 18.71 -6.36 -19.59
CA SER A 152 17.92 -6.87 -20.70
C SER A 152 18.69 -6.68 -22.00
N GLU A 153 18.73 -7.71 -22.82
CA GLU A 153 19.28 -7.66 -24.17
C GLU A 153 18.19 -8.00 -25.18
N LEU A 154 18.20 -7.30 -26.31
CA LEU A 154 17.38 -7.65 -27.46
C LEU A 154 18.19 -8.56 -28.38
N LYS A 155 17.69 -9.78 -28.61
CA LYS A 155 18.26 -10.72 -29.57
C LYS A 155 17.31 -10.86 -30.75
N ASN A 156 17.85 -10.71 -31.95
CA ASN A 156 17.13 -11.06 -33.16
C ASN A 156 17.28 -12.56 -33.37
N VAL A 157 16.16 -13.26 -33.49
CA VAL A 157 16.11 -14.68 -33.86
C VAL A 157 15.27 -14.82 -35.12
N PHE A 158 15.64 -15.75 -35.99
CA PHE A 158 14.88 -16.05 -37.20
C PHE A 158 14.19 -17.40 -37.01
N ILE A 159 12.86 -17.41 -37.06
CA ILE A 159 12.05 -18.63 -36.97
C ILE A 159 11.25 -18.72 -38.26
N ASN A 160 11.39 -19.82 -39.01
CA ASN A 160 10.77 -20.02 -40.33
C ASN A 160 11.01 -18.85 -41.30
N GLY A 161 12.23 -18.29 -41.30
CA GLY A 161 12.59 -17.15 -42.15
C GLY A 161 12.04 -15.78 -41.73
N GLN A 162 11.20 -15.72 -40.67
CA GLN A 162 10.72 -14.45 -40.12
C GLN A 162 11.59 -13.98 -38.96
N ARG A 163 11.89 -12.67 -38.93
CA ARG A 163 12.68 -12.04 -37.86
C ARG A 163 11.81 -11.74 -36.65
N HIS A 164 12.09 -12.41 -35.54
CA HIS A 164 11.53 -12.10 -34.23
C HIS A 164 12.56 -11.39 -33.37
N ARG A 165 12.13 -10.38 -32.61
CA ARG A 165 12.99 -9.65 -31.67
C ARG A 165 12.63 -10.05 -30.24
N LEU A 166 13.43 -10.94 -29.66
CA LEU A 166 13.26 -11.42 -28.30
C LEU A 166 13.96 -10.49 -27.32
N LYS A 167 13.28 -10.16 -26.22
CA LYS A 167 13.88 -9.46 -25.08
C LYS A 167 14.23 -10.48 -24.00
N ILE A 168 15.52 -10.78 -23.86
CA ILE A 168 16.02 -11.68 -22.81
C ILE A 168 16.42 -10.83 -21.61
N THR A 169 15.94 -11.17 -20.42
CA THR A 169 16.27 -10.46 -19.18
C THR A 169 16.99 -11.39 -18.24
N VAL A 170 18.21 -11.03 -17.85
CA VAL A 170 19.08 -11.83 -16.98
C VAL A 170 19.25 -11.10 -15.66
N ALA A 171 19.04 -11.80 -14.54
CA ALA A 171 19.29 -11.26 -13.21
C ALA A 171 20.81 -11.10 -12.99
N ALA A 172 21.23 -9.91 -12.59
CA ALA A 172 22.58 -9.65 -12.15
C ALA A 172 22.84 -10.38 -10.82
N LYS A 173 24.00 -11.04 -10.72
CA LYS A 173 24.45 -11.65 -9.47
C LYS A 173 24.83 -10.55 -8.47
N ASN A 174 24.48 -10.73 -7.20
CA ASN A 174 24.89 -9.90 -6.06
C ASN A 174 24.62 -8.39 -6.20
N ARG A 175 23.57 -8.01 -6.93
CA ARG A 175 23.17 -6.61 -7.07
C ARG A 175 21.67 -6.48 -6.91
N GLN A 176 21.21 -5.86 -5.83
CA GLN A 176 19.79 -5.54 -5.63
C GLN A 176 19.38 -4.29 -6.42
N ASN A 177 18.15 -4.28 -6.90
CA ASN A 177 17.48 -3.10 -7.43
C ASN A 177 17.03 -2.23 -6.25
N LYS A 178 17.88 -1.27 -5.90
CA LYS A 178 17.68 -0.36 -4.75
C LYS A 178 16.32 0.34 -4.76
N LYS A 179 15.83 0.73 -5.95
CA LYS A 179 14.54 1.40 -6.09
C LYS A 179 13.38 0.46 -5.74
N ARG A 180 13.41 -0.78 -6.25
CA ARG A 180 12.37 -1.79 -5.96
C ARG A 180 12.39 -2.25 -4.51
N ALA A 181 13.57 -2.47 -3.93
CA ALA A 181 13.71 -2.79 -2.51
C ALA A 181 13.12 -1.69 -1.63
N ALA A 182 13.52 -0.44 -1.87
CA ALA A 182 12.97 0.70 -1.15
C ALA A 182 11.45 0.83 -1.32
N SER A 183 10.88 0.65 -2.53
CA SER A 183 9.43 0.75 -2.69
C SER A 183 8.65 -0.45 -2.15
N GLY A 184 9.27 -1.62 -2.07
CA GLY A 184 8.60 -2.87 -1.68
C GLY A 184 8.64 -3.16 -0.18
N VAL A 185 9.50 -2.48 0.61
CA VAL A 185 9.68 -2.83 2.03
C VAL A 185 8.43 -2.58 2.85
N SER A 186 7.76 -1.44 2.67
CA SER A 186 6.53 -1.10 3.39
C SER A 186 5.42 -2.12 3.15
N PRO A 187 5.02 -2.43 1.90
CA PRO A 187 4.00 -3.45 1.65
C PRO A 187 4.41 -4.83 2.17
N ASN A 188 5.66 -5.24 1.95
CA ASN A 188 6.08 -6.58 2.38
C ASN A 188 6.12 -6.71 3.90
N PHE A 189 6.50 -5.64 4.62
CA PHE A 189 6.50 -5.62 6.07
C PHE A 189 5.08 -5.73 6.62
N VAL A 190 4.15 -4.90 6.13
CA VAL A 190 2.73 -4.95 6.53
C VAL A 190 2.14 -6.33 6.25
N HIS A 191 2.28 -6.86 5.02
CA HIS A 191 1.79 -8.20 4.70
C HIS A 191 2.40 -9.31 5.57
N SER A 192 3.65 -9.15 6.03
CA SER A 192 4.27 -10.12 6.93
C SER A 192 3.67 -10.08 8.34
N MET A 193 3.19 -8.91 8.78
CA MET A 193 2.46 -8.73 10.04
C MET A 193 1.02 -9.21 9.91
N ASP A 194 0.33 -8.89 8.80
CA ASP A 194 -1.02 -9.39 8.52
C ASP A 194 -1.05 -10.94 8.47
N SER A 195 -0.04 -11.54 7.82
CA SER A 195 0.14 -13.00 7.80
C SER A 195 0.38 -13.56 9.21
N THR A 196 1.11 -12.82 10.04
CA THR A 196 1.34 -13.21 11.44
C THR A 196 0.05 -13.18 12.24
N HIS A 197 -0.73 -12.12 12.09
CA HIS A 197 -2.03 -11.95 12.72
C HIS A 197 -3.01 -13.05 12.32
N LEU A 198 -3.08 -13.37 11.02
CA LEU A 198 -3.90 -14.48 10.51
C LEU A 198 -3.54 -15.79 11.20
N LEU A 199 -2.26 -16.15 11.20
CA LEU A 199 -1.81 -17.42 11.74
C LEU A 199 -1.97 -17.49 13.26
N TRP A 200 -1.70 -16.41 13.99
CA TRP A 200 -1.97 -16.34 15.43
C TRP A 200 -3.45 -16.49 15.74
N THR A 201 -4.33 -15.84 14.97
CA THR A 201 -5.78 -15.98 15.13
C THR A 201 -6.24 -17.41 14.89
N VAL A 202 -5.73 -18.08 13.85
CA VAL A 202 -6.03 -19.49 13.58
C VAL A 202 -5.57 -20.39 14.73
N LEU A 203 -4.32 -20.21 15.19
CA LEU A 203 -3.75 -21.03 16.25
C LEU A 203 -4.53 -20.83 17.56
N GLU A 204 -4.79 -19.59 17.95
CA GLU A 204 -5.50 -19.27 19.19
C GLU A 204 -6.96 -19.75 19.14
N SER A 205 -7.64 -19.61 18.00
CA SER A 205 -9.02 -20.10 17.83
C SER A 205 -9.09 -21.63 17.94
N ALA A 206 -8.08 -22.34 17.43
CA ALA A 206 -8.01 -23.78 17.50
C ALA A 206 -7.71 -24.27 18.92
N THR A 207 -6.86 -23.56 19.68
CA THR A 207 -6.46 -23.98 21.04
C THR A 207 -7.46 -23.61 22.12
N THR A 208 -8.16 -22.48 21.99
CA THR A 208 -9.04 -21.95 23.04
C THR A 208 -10.53 -22.22 22.79
N HIS A 209 -10.92 -22.43 21.54
CA HIS A 209 -12.33 -22.49 21.13
C HIS A 209 -12.67 -23.72 20.28
N ASP A 210 -11.73 -24.65 20.09
CA ASP A 210 -11.90 -25.86 19.27
C ASP A 210 -12.41 -25.56 17.84
N ILE A 211 -12.01 -24.42 17.27
CA ILE A 211 -12.33 -24.04 15.89
C ILE A 211 -11.23 -24.55 14.96
N PHE A 212 -11.57 -25.45 14.03
CA PHE A 212 -10.60 -26.05 13.10
C PHE A 212 -10.90 -25.76 11.63
N ASP A 213 -12.13 -25.36 11.30
CA ASP A 213 -12.56 -25.06 9.95
C ASP A 213 -12.47 -23.55 9.68
N PHE A 214 -11.62 -23.17 8.73
CA PHE A 214 -11.35 -21.77 8.40
C PHE A 214 -11.49 -21.49 6.91
N SER A 215 -12.02 -20.32 6.58
CA SER A 215 -12.04 -19.75 5.22
C SER A 215 -11.36 -18.39 5.27
N MET A 216 -10.08 -18.35 4.87
CA MET A 216 -9.22 -17.18 5.01
C MET A 216 -8.87 -16.60 3.64
N ILE A 217 -9.01 -15.29 3.48
CA ILE A 217 -8.53 -14.53 2.32
C ILE A 217 -7.78 -13.31 2.85
N HIS A 218 -6.49 -13.48 3.17
CA HIS A 218 -5.65 -12.43 3.74
C HIS A 218 -6.28 -11.77 4.98
N ASP A 219 -6.89 -10.59 4.83
CA ASP A 219 -7.55 -9.78 5.84
C ASP A 219 -9.04 -10.13 6.04
N SER A 220 -9.51 -11.24 5.46
CA SER A 220 -10.88 -11.74 5.59
C SER A 220 -10.89 -13.09 6.27
N PHE A 221 -11.55 -13.16 7.42
CA PHE A 221 -11.56 -14.31 8.33
C PHE A 221 -12.95 -14.95 8.36
N GLY A 222 -13.02 -16.28 8.22
CA GLY A 222 -14.28 -17.01 8.20
C GLY A 222 -14.18 -18.36 8.87
N THR A 223 -15.28 -18.78 9.49
CA THR A 223 -15.49 -20.12 10.07
C THR A 223 -16.99 -20.47 10.01
N HIS A 224 -17.41 -21.60 10.60
CA HIS A 224 -18.81 -21.95 10.75
C HIS A 224 -19.57 -20.92 11.58
N ALA A 225 -20.86 -20.71 11.28
CA ALA A 225 -21.68 -19.66 11.89
C ALA A 225 -21.69 -19.68 13.43
N THR A 226 -21.55 -20.87 14.04
CA THR A 226 -21.50 -21.06 15.50
C THR A 226 -20.22 -20.53 16.16
N GLY A 227 -19.13 -20.36 15.40
CA GLY A 227 -17.83 -19.90 15.89
C GLY A 227 -17.47 -18.47 15.47
N CYS A 228 -18.32 -17.78 14.71
CA CYS A 228 -18.01 -16.46 14.17
C CYS A 228 -17.70 -15.43 15.26
N ASP A 229 -18.49 -15.38 16.33
CA ASP A 229 -18.30 -14.41 17.42
C ASP A 229 -16.98 -14.66 18.17
N LEU A 230 -16.65 -15.94 18.42
CA LEU A 230 -15.40 -16.35 19.06
C LEU A 230 -14.19 -16.06 18.17
N LEU A 231 -14.29 -16.34 16.87
CA LEU A 231 -13.24 -16.00 15.90
C LEU A 231 -13.01 -14.49 15.84
N ALA A 232 -14.08 -13.69 15.82
CA ALA A 232 -13.98 -12.24 15.79
C ALA A 232 -13.38 -11.67 17.08
N ALA A 233 -13.73 -12.21 18.24
CA ALA A 233 -13.10 -11.86 19.52
C ALA A 233 -11.61 -12.23 19.51
N THR A 234 -11.28 -13.44 19.08
CA THR A 234 -9.89 -13.93 19.00
C THR A 234 -9.05 -13.07 18.07
N ALA A 235 -9.59 -12.66 16.91
CA ALA A 235 -8.91 -11.78 15.97
C ALA A 235 -8.56 -10.42 16.60
N ARG A 236 -9.42 -9.87 17.47
CA ARG A 236 -9.13 -8.63 18.20
C ARG A 236 -8.01 -8.83 19.23
N GLU A 237 -8.08 -9.89 20.03
CA GLU A 237 -7.07 -10.18 21.05
C GLU A 237 -5.69 -10.44 20.43
N THR A 238 -5.62 -11.22 19.36
CA THR A 238 -4.34 -11.51 18.68
C THR A 238 -3.78 -10.29 17.99
N PHE A 239 -4.63 -9.36 17.52
CA PHE A 239 -4.19 -8.07 16.98
C PHE A 239 -3.58 -7.20 18.08
N ILE A 240 -4.24 -7.10 19.24
CA ILE A 240 -3.72 -6.37 20.41
C ILE A 240 -2.37 -6.95 20.82
N LEU A 241 -2.28 -8.28 20.99
CA LEU A 241 -1.03 -8.97 21.33
C LEU A 241 0.06 -8.74 20.27
N LEU A 242 -0.31 -8.71 18.98
CA LEU A 242 0.62 -8.41 17.91
C LEU A 242 1.15 -6.99 18.01
N TYR A 243 0.36 -5.99 18.39
CA TYR A 243 0.80 -4.60 18.40
C TYR A 243 1.15 -4.02 19.78
N ASP A 244 1.05 -4.81 20.85
CA ASP A 244 1.54 -4.47 22.19
C ASP A 244 3.07 -4.27 22.21
N ALA A 245 3.80 -4.92 21.30
CA ALA A 245 5.23 -4.70 21.12
C ALA A 245 5.55 -3.78 19.92
N ASP A 246 6.60 -2.97 20.05
CA ASP A 246 7.07 -2.09 18.97
C ASP A 246 7.72 -2.90 17.83
N ARG A 247 6.92 -3.13 16.78
CA ARG A 247 7.35 -3.89 15.59
C ARG A 247 8.34 -3.11 14.72
N LEU A 248 8.34 -1.79 14.76
CA LEU A 248 9.29 -0.98 13.98
C LEU A 248 10.67 -0.94 14.67
N ALA A 249 10.70 -0.86 16.00
CA ALA A 249 11.93 -1.01 16.76
C ALA A 249 12.53 -2.41 16.60
N GLY A 250 11.73 -3.47 16.73
CA GLY A 250 12.18 -4.84 16.48
C GLY A 250 12.77 -5.03 15.08
N PHE A 251 12.09 -4.49 14.06
CA PHE A 251 12.63 -4.47 12.69
C PHE A 251 13.96 -3.71 12.59
N LEU A 252 14.10 -2.57 13.26
CA LEU A 252 15.34 -1.79 13.22
C LEU A 252 16.51 -2.55 13.86
N GLU A 253 16.28 -3.22 14.98
CA GLU A 253 17.28 -4.05 15.65
C GLU A 253 17.72 -5.23 14.76
N ASP A 254 16.76 -5.92 14.12
CA ASP A 254 17.08 -6.93 13.09
C ASP A 254 18.03 -6.34 12.04
N ILE A 255 17.76 -5.14 11.52
CA ILE A 255 18.62 -4.53 10.49
C ILE A 255 20.00 -4.17 11.03
N LYS A 256 20.12 -3.67 12.26
CA LYS A 256 21.42 -3.38 12.89
C LYS A 256 22.27 -4.64 13.01
N ASP A 257 21.68 -5.72 13.50
CA ASP A 257 22.33 -7.04 13.60
C ASP A 257 22.83 -7.53 12.25
N LEU A 258 22.04 -7.32 11.20
CA LEU A 258 22.44 -7.68 9.84
C LEU A 258 23.61 -6.86 9.34
N LEU A 259 23.60 -5.54 9.57
CA LEU A 259 24.70 -4.65 9.19
C LEU A 259 26.02 -5.06 9.85
N ILE A 260 25.96 -5.47 11.12
CA ILE A 260 27.13 -6.01 11.84
C ILE A 260 27.59 -7.32 11.18
N LYS A 261 26.68 -8.27 10.94
CA LYS A 261 26.99 -9.58 10.32
C LYS A 261 27.63 -9.44 8.92
N VAL A 262 27.21 -8.45 8.14
CA VAL A 262 27.76 -8.18 6.79
C VAL A 262 28.95 -7.23 6.80
N LYS A 263 29.53 -6.94 7.98
CA LYS A 263 30.71 -6.09 8.17
C LYS A 263 30.54 -4.67 7.62
N ARG A 264 29.33 -4.10 7.78
CA ARG A 264 28.99 -2.72 7.44
C ARG A 264 28.35 -1.95 8.61
N PRO A 265 28.98 -1.95 9.81
CA PRO A 265 28.45 -1.22 10.96
C PRO A 265 28.43 0.30 10.75
N ASP A 266 29.25 0.82 9.83
CA ASP A 266 29.28 2.22 9.41
C ASP A 266 27.91 2.75 8.95
N LEU A 267 27.06 1.86 8.42
CA LEU A 267 25.73 2.24 7.94
C LEU A 267 24.69 2.41 9.05
N ILE A 268 24.99 2.02 10.29
CA ILE A 268 24.05 2.14 11.42
C ILE A 268 23.77 3.60 11.73
N GLU A 269 24.78 4.48 11.62
CA GLU A 269 24.65 5.92 11.86
C GLU A 269 23.73 6.62 10.85
N GLU A 270 23.51 6.02 9.67
CA GLU A 270 22.63 6.57 8.65
C GLU A 270 21.16 6.15 8.81
N LEU A 271 20.87 5.20 9.73
CA LEU A 271 19.52 4.72 9.95
C LEU A 271 18.65 5.82 10.59
N PRO A 272 17.39 5.98 10.15
CA PRO A 272 16.48 6.90 10.80
C PRO A 272 16.10 6.43 12.21
N PRO A 273 15.74 7.35 13.12
CA PRO A 273 15.08 6.97 14.36
C PRO A 273 13.70 6.35 14.08
N VAL A 274 13.25 5.49 15.00
CA VAL A 274 11.89 4.94 14.97
C VAL A 274 10.89 6.09 15.17
N PRO A 275 9.80 6.17 14.38
CA PRO A 275 8.76 7.17 14.57
C PRO A 275 8.09 7.07 15.94
N GLU A 276 7.69 8.20 16.51
CA GLU A 276 6.97 8.23 17.79
C GLU A 276 5.54 7.68 17.66
N PHE A 277 5.07 7.00 18.70
CA PHE A 277 3.69 6.55 18.81
C PHE A 277 2.71 7.73 18.89
N GLY A 278 1.46 7.47 18.50
CA GLY A 278 0.34 8.37 18.76
C GLY A 278 -0.24 8.17 20.16
N THR A 279 -1.41 8.74 20.41
CA THR A 279 -2.16 8.59 21.67
C THR A 279 -3.23 7.51 21.60
N PHE A 280 -3.21 6.66 20.57
CA PHE A 280 -4.20 5.60 20.39
C PHE A 280 -3.97 4.49 21.41
N ASP A 281 -5.03 4.11 22.12
CA ASP A 281 -5.01 2.98 23.05
C ASP A 281 -5.43 1.72 22.30
N ILE A 282 -4.49 0.78 22.16
CA ILE A 282 -4.68 -0.47 21.42
C ILE A 282 -5.77 -1.35 22.04
N GLU A 283 -6.00 -1.25 23.36
CA GLU A 283 -7.01 -2.03 24.06
C GLU A 283 -8.43 -1.73 23.57
N THR A 284 -8.66 -0.54 23.02
CA THR A 284 -9.97 -0.14 22.44
C THR A 284 -10.37 -0.97 21.22
N VAL A 285 -9.43 -1.70 20.59
CA VAL A 285 -9.72 -2.62 19.49
C VAL A 285 -10.65 -3.75 19.94
N ARG A 286 -10.55 -4.18 21.20
CA ARG A 286 -11.37 -5.25 21.79
C ARG A 286 -12.87 -4.98 21.66
N ASP A 287 -13.27 -3.72 21.81
CA ASP A 287 -14.67 -3.29 21.78
C ASP A 287 -15.12 -2.75 20.40
N SER A 288 -14.29 -2.91 19.36
CA SER A 288 -14.58 -2.35 18.03
C SER A 288 -15.46 -3.29 17.20
N ASP A 289 -16.75 -2.95 17.09
CA ASP A 289 -17.75 -3.71 16.32
C ASP A 289 -17.38 -3.91 14.85
N TYR A 290 -16.74 -2.90 14.25
CA TYR A 290 -16.41 -2.88 12.82
C TYR A 290 -14.97 -3.30 12.52
N PHE A 291 -14.20 -3.69 13.54
CA PHE A 291 -12.89 -4.26 13.37
C PHE A 291 -13.00 -5.78 13.22
N PHE A 292 -12.47 -6.30 12.11
CA PHE A 292 -12.46 -7.73 11.80
C PHE A 292 -11.05 -8.26 11.51
N ALA A 293 -10.10 -7.36 11.23
CA ALA A 293 -8.71 -7.61 10.88
C ALA A 293 -7.89 -6.32 10.98
#